data_AF-A0A961GAY8-F1
#
_entry.id   AF-A0A961GAY8-F1
#
_cell.length_a   1.000
_cell.length_b   1.000
_cell.length_c   1.000
_cell.angle_alpha   90.00
_cell.angle_beta   90.00
_cell.angle_gamma   90.00
#
_symmetry.space_group_name_H-M   'P 1'
#
loop_
_entity.id
_entity.type
_entity.pdbx_description
1 polymer ?
#
loop_
_entity_poly.entity_id
_entity_poly.type
_entity_poly.pdbx_seq_one_letter_code
_entity_poly.pdbx_strand_id
1 'polypeptide(L)'
;MPTTRPRHMVTETDEIAAALDVAAQAWPEESRARLLRRLIAEGKRAVEERHESAYERRLADILATSGGFEDCFEPGDRERLRDEWPA
;
A
#
# COMPACT_ATOMS: atom_id res chain seq x y z
N MET A 1 26.76 11.24 22.46
CA MET A 1 25.40 10.68 22.35
C MET A 1 25.11 10.35 20.89
N PRO A 2 25.41 9.13 20.41
CA PRO A 2 24.93 8.71 19.11
C PRO A 2 23.44 8.37 19.25
N THR A 3 22.57 9.13 18.60
CA THR A 3 21.15 8.78 18.50
C THR A 3 21.03 7.52 17.65
N THR A 4 20.43 6.44 18.17
CA THR A 4 20.23 5.15 17.46
C THR A 4 19.41 5.28 16.18
N ARG A 5 18.63 6.36 16.02
CA ARG A 5 17.77 6.57 14.85
C ARG A 5 18.55 7.30 13.73
N PRO A 6 18.41 6.87 12.46
CA PRO A 6 18.91 7.60 11.31
C PRO A 6 18.38 9.03 11.28
N ARG A 7 19.22 9.98 10.86
CA ARG A 7 18.83 11.37 10.62
C ARG A 7 18.55 11.54 9.14
N HIS A 8 17.36 12.05 8.81
CA HIS A 8 17.01 12.44 7.45
C HIS A 8 17.02 13.97 7.40
N MET A 9 17.93 14.55 6.62
CA MET A 9 17.94 15.99 6.37
C MET A 9 17.02 16.27 5.20
N VAL A 10 16.06 17.18 5.42
CA VAL A 10 15.13 17.63 4.40
C VAL A 10 15.37 19.13 4.22
N THR A 11 15.64 19.54 2.99
CA THR A 11 15.71 20.96 2.63
C THR A 11 14.29 21.41 2.30
N GLU A 12 13.83 22.49 2.91
CA GLU A 12 12.52 23.05 2.61
C GLU A 12 12.57 23.70 1.21
N THR A 13 11.88 23.08 0.27
CA THR A 13 11.60 23.63 -1.06
C THR A 13 10.26 24.36 -1.04
N ASP A 14 9.94 25.13 -2.08
CA ASP A 14 8.64 25.81 -2.20
C ASP A 14 7.45 24.83 -2.11
N GLU A 15 7.59 23.63 -2.67
CA GLU A 15 6.58 22.58 -2.59
C GLU A 15 6.38 22.07 -1.15
N ILE A 16 7.48 21.83 -0.43
CA ILE A 16 7.42 21.44 0.98
C ILE A 16 6.82 22.57 1.82
N ALA A 17 7.16 23.82 1.50
CA ALA A 17 6.63 24.97 2.20
C ALA A 17 5.11 25.06 2.06
N ALA A 18 4.60 24.94 0.83
CA ALA A 18 3.17 24.92 0.54
C ALA A 18 2.47 23.74 1.23
N ALA A 19 3.07 22.54 1.21
CA ALA A 19 2.51 21.38 1.90
C ALA A 19 2.39 21.59 3.42
N LEU A 20 3.40 22.22 4.02
CA LEU A 20 3.39 22.56 5.44
C LEU A 20 2.36 23.65 5.77
N ASP A 21 2.13 24.61 4.87
CA ASP A 21 1.12 25.65 5.06
C ASP A 21 -0.30 25.06 4.96
N VAL A 22 -0.53 24.10 4.08
CA VAL A 22 -1.77 23.30 4.05
C VAL A 22 -1.92 22.50 5.36
N ALA A 23 -0.84 21.85 5.82
CA ALA A 23 -0.86 21.10 7.08
C ALA A 23 -1.15 22.02 8.29
N ALA A 24 -0.63 23.25 8.29
CA ALA A 24 -0.89 24.22 9.34
C ALA A 24 -2.36 24.65 9.41
N GLN A 25 -3.11 24.62 8.31
CA GLN A 25 -4.55 24.87 8.36
C GLN A 25 -5.29 23.77 9.13
N ALA A 26 -4.85 22.51 8.98
CA ALA A 26 -5.41 21.38 9.71
C ALA A 26 -4.91 21.28 11.16
N TRP A 27 -3.68 21.72 11.42
CA TRP A 27 -3.02 21.68 12.74
C TRP A 27 -2.30 23.00 13.06
N PRO A 28 -3.04 24.07 13.40
CA PRO A 28 -2.48 25.43 13.51
C PRO A 28 -1.43 25.62 14.60
N GLU A 29 -1.53 24.84 15.68
CA GLU A 29 -0.66 24.95 16.85
C GLU A 29 0.62 24.12 16.76
N GLU A 30 0.82 23.38 15.65
CA GLU A 30 1.97 22.52 15.47
C GLU A 30 3.13 23.26 14.79
N SER A 31 4.36 23.02 15.27
CA SER A 31 5.56 23.53 14.60
C SER A 31 5.77 22.84 13.25
N ARG A 32 6.46 23.52 12.31
CA ARG A 32 6.77 22.97 10.97
C ARG A 32 7.42 21.57 11.02
N ALA A 33 8.34 21.34 11.96
CA ALA A 33 8.97 20.02 12.13
C ALA A 33 7.97 18.94 12.56
N ARG A 34 6.97 19.30 13.37
CA ARG A 34 5.92 18.40 13.82
C ARG A 34 4.92 18.11 12.70
N LEU A 35 4.55 19.14 11.94
CA LEU A 35 3.75 19.04 10.72
C LEU A 35 4.42 18.12 9.70
N LEU A 36 5.73 18.25 9.46
CA LEU A 36 6.47 17.37 8.54
C LEU A 36 6.37 15.90 8.96
N ARG A 37 6.56 15.61 10.26
CA ARG A 37 6.39 14.25 10.79
C ARG A 37 4.97 13.74 10.62
N ARG A 38 3.97 14.61 10.78
CA ARG A 38 2.56 14.28 10.63
C ARG A 38 2.22 13.95 9.17
N LEU A 39 2.68 14.78 8.24
CA LEU A 39 2.56 14.53 6.80
C LEU A 39 3.21 13.21 6.38
N ILE A 40 4.38 12.86 6.92
CA ILE A 40 5.00 11.55 6.67
C ILE A 40 4.11 10.41 7.16
N ALA A 41 3.48 10.55 8.33
CA ALA A 41 2.57 9.54 8.87
C ALA A 41 1.28 9.41 8.03
N GLU A 42 0.68 10.52 7.61
CA GLU A 42 -0.49 10.49 6.72
C GLU A 42 -0.12 9.94 5.33
N GLY A 43 1.05 10.29 4.81
CA GLY A 43 1.57 9.74 3.56
C GLY A 43 1.77 8.22 3.62
N LYS A 44 2.29 7.70 4.74
CA LYS A 44 2.38 6.24 4.97
C LYS A 44 1.00 5.58 4.88
N ARG A 45 -0.01 6.12 5.59
CA ARG A 45 -1.38 5.57 5.57
C ARG A 45 -1.96 5.57 4.15
N ALA A 46 -1.83 6.68 3.43
CA ALA A 46 -2.32 6.79 2.07
C ALA A 46 -1.64 5.79 1.11
N VAL A 47 -0.36 5.48 1.32
CA VAL A 47 0.35 4.44 0.54
C VAL A 47 -0.17 3.05 0.91
N GLU A 48 -0.32 2.74 2.20
CA GLU A 48 -0.85 1.46 2.68
C GLU A 48 -2.27 1.20 2.15
N GLU A 49 -3.15 2.20 2.22
CA GLU A 49 -4.52 2.11 1.69
C GLU A 49 -4.56 1.85 0.19
N ARG A 50 -3.70 2.52 -0.61
CA ARG A 50 -3.61 2.25 -2.05
C ARG A 50 -3.17 0.82 -2.34
N HIS A 51 -2.24 0.29 -1.56
CA HIS A 51 -1.79 -1.09 -1.70
C HIS A 51 -2.88 -2.08 -1.34
N GLU A 52 -3.60 -1.87 -0.23
CA GLU A 52 -4.72 -2.73 0.17
C GLU A 52 -5.82 -2.71 -0.89
N SER A 53 -6.25 -1.53 -1.35
CA SER A 53 -7.24 -1.42 -2.42
C SER A 53 -6.79 -2.03 -3.75
N ALA A 54 -5.49 -2.05 -4.04
CA ALA A 54 -4.97 -2.76 -5.22
C ALA A 54 -5.00 -4.28 -5.03
N TYR A 55 -4.68 -4.75 -3.82
CA TYR A 55 -4.75 -6.16 -3.46
C TYR A 55 -6.19 -6.68 -3.48
N GLU A 56 -7.12 -5.97 -2.85
CA GLU A 56 -8.54 -6.30 -2.84
C GLU A 56 -9.14 -6.37 -4.25
N ARG A 57 -8.82 -5.39 -5.11
CA ARG A 57 -9.25 -5.41 -6.52
C ARG A 57 -8.72 -6.64 -7.25
N ARG A 58 -7.42 -6.93 -7.11
CA ARG A 58 -6.82 -8.11 -7.73
C ARG A 58 -7.46 -9.41 -7.23
N LEU A 59 -7.74 -9.51 -5.93
CA LEU A 59 -8.40 -10.67 -5.35
C LEU A 59 -9.84 -10.82 -5.88
N ALA A 60 -10.58 -9.72 -5.97
CA ALA A 60 -11.93 -9.70 -6.53
C ALA A 60 -11.94 -10.17 -7.99
N ASP A 61 -11.00 -9.71 -8.82
CA ASP A 61 -10.88 -10.14 -10.22
C ASP A 61 -10.57 -11.65 -10.33
N ILE A 62 -9.68 -12.15 -9.49
CA ILE A 62 -9.36 -13.58 -9.41
C ILE A 62 -10.60 -14.39 -9.03
N LEU A 63 -11.33 -13.96 -7.99
CA LEU A 63 -12.53 -14.67 -7.53
C LEU A 63 -13.67 -14.60 -8.54
N ALA A 64 -13.85 -13.46 -9.21
CA ALA A 64 -14.86 -13.30 -10.25
C ALA A 64 -14.59 -14.19 -11.49
N THR A 65 -13.32 -14.47 -11.76
CA THR A 65 -12.92 -15.38 -12.85
C THR A 65 -12.86 -16.84 -12.39
N SER A 66 -12.70 -17.08 -11.09
CA SER A 66 -12.69 -18.42 -10.51
C SER A 66 -14.06 -19.08 -10.62
N GLY A 67 -14.09 -20.39 -10.89
CA GLY A 67 -15.34 -21.14 -11.08
C GLY A 67 -15.97 -21.00 -12.47
N GLY A 68 -15.53 -20.06 -13.33
CA GLY A 68 -16.05 -19.87 -14.68
C GLY A 68 -15.81 -21.03 -15.66
N PHE A 69 -15.09 -22.07 -15.23
CA PHE A 69 -14.80 -23.27 -16.01
C PHE A 69 -15.20 -24.55 -15.25
N GLU A 70 -16.06 -24.48 -14.23
CA GLU A 70 -16.51 -25.67 -13.50
C GLU A 70 -17.14 -26.71 -14.44
N ASP A 71 -17.87 -26.28 -15.47
CA ASP A 71 -18.46 -27.16 -16.48
C ASP A 71 -17.43 -27.76 -17.47
N CYS A 72 -16.18 -27.30 -17.44
CA CYS A 72 -15.10 -27.80 -18.32
C CYS A 72 -14.26 -28.90 -17.68
N PHE A 73 -14.42 -29.16 -16.38
CA PHE A 73 -13.63 -30.15 -15.65
C PHE A 73 -14.55 -31.15 -14.94
N GLU A 74 -14.33 -32.43 -15.18
CA GLU A 74 -15.03 -33.49 -14.49
C GLU A 74 -14.44 -33.75 -13.09
N PRO A 75 -15.24 -34.28 -12.15
CA PRO A 75 -14.73 -34.72 -10.86
C PRO A 75 -13.53 -35.67 -11.01
N GLY A 76 -12.38 -35.32 -10.43
CA GLY A 76 -11.14 -36.11 -10.49
C GLY A 76 -10.16 -35.71 -11.59
N ASP A 77 -10.52 -34.77 -12.47
CA ASP A 77 -9.61 -34.25 -13.50
C ASP A 77 -8.34 -33.63 -12.91
N ARG A 78 -8.44 -33.02 -11.72
CA ARG A 78 -7.30 -32.41 -11.03
C ARG A 78 -6.24 -33.43 -10.66
N GLU A 79 -6.65 -34.57 -10.10
CA GLU A 79 -5.76 -35.67 -9.74
C GLU A 79 -5.14 -36.29 -11.00
N ARG A 80 -5.95 -36.55 -12.04
CA ARG A 80 -5.47 -37.06 -13.33
C ARG A 80 -4.39 -36.17 -13.96
N LEU A 81 -4.62 -34.86 -14.01
CA LEU A 81 -3.66 -33.89 -14.57
C LEU A 81 -2.36 -33.80 -13.75
N ARG A 82 -2.41 -34.06 -12.44
CA ARG A 82 -1.23 -34.08 -11.59
C ARG A 82 -0.37 -35.32 -11.82
N ASP A 83 -1.00 -36.46 -12.08
CA ASP A 83 -0.31 -37.72 -12.36
C ASP A 83 0.42 -37.69 -13.72
N GLU A 84 0.01 -36.81 -14.64
CA GLU A 84 0.64 -36.61 -15.95
C GLU A 84 1.93 -35.76 -15.89
N TRP A 85 2.18 -35.04 -14.79
CA TRP A 85 3.38 -34.21 -14.66
C TRP A 85 4.54 -34.99 -14.03
N PRO A 86 5.72 -35.07 -14.69
CA PRO A 86 6.89 -35.69 -14.08
C PRO A 86 7.37 -34.89 -12.86
N ALA A 87 7.82 -35.61 -11.83
CA ALA A 87 8.30 -35.05 -10.55
C ALA A 87 9.48 -34.08 -10.69
#